data_AF-A9PA41-F1
#
_entry.id   AF-A9PA41-F1
#
_cell.length_a   1.000
_cell.length_b   1.000
_cell.length_c   1.000
_cell.angle_alpha   90.00
_cell.angle_beta   90.00
_cell.angle_gamma   90.00
#
_symmetry.space_group_name_H-M   'P 1'
#
loop_
_entity.id
_entity.type
_entity.pdbx_description
1 polymer ?
#
loop_
_entity_poly.entity_id
_entity_poly.type
_entity_poly.pdbx_seq_one_letter_code
_entity_poly.pdbx_strand_id
1 'polypeptide(L)'
;MGDLFVWLIAFFILIALLVIVIFQLMALADLEFDYINPYDSSSRINKVILPEYITEGVLCLFFLITGHWCMSLLCIPYLYYNLHTKTAFGRCD
;
A
#
# COMPACT_ATOMS: atom_id res chain seq x y z
N MET A 1 -18.75 17.46 -13.01
CA MET A 1 -17.83 18.33 -12.25
C MET A 1 -17.26 17.61 -11.02
N GLY A 2 -18.06 16.84 -10.27
CA GLY A 2 -17.56 16.07 -9.11
C GLY A 2 -16.53 14.99 -9.45
N ASP A 3 -16.67 14.33 -10.60
CA ASP A 3 -15.75 13.26 -11.05
C ASP A 3 -14.31 13.72 -11.24
N LEU A 4 -14.10 14.98 -11.63
CA LEU A 4 -12.76 15.56 -11.75
C LEU A 4 -12.06 15.67 -10.40
N PHE A 5 -12.78 16.05 -9.35
CA PHE A 5 -12.24 16.13 -8.00
C PHE A 5 -11.89 14.75 -7.45
N VAL A 6 -12.72 13.74 -7.72
CA VAL A 6 -12.46 12.33 -7.35
C VAL A 6 -11.16 11.86 -7.99
N TRP A 7 -11.02 12.06 -9.30
CA TRP A 7 -9.81 11.66 -10.04
C TRP A 7 -8.57 12.41 -9.55
N LEU A 8 -8.70 13.71 -9.27
CA LEU A 8 -7.59 14.51 -8.76
C LEU A 8 -7.14 14.02 -7.36
N ILE A 9 -8.07 13.72 -6.47
CA ILE A 9 -7.76 13.17 -5.14
C ILE A 9 -7.11 11.79 -5.27
N ALA A 10 -7.68 10.91 -6.10
CA ALA A 10 -7.12 9.58 -6.36
C ALA A 10 -5.69 9.65 -6.91
N PHE A 11 -5.40 10.62 -7.77
CA PHE A 11 -4.06 10.85 -8.30
C PHE A 11 -3.04 11.18 -7.22
N PHE A 12 -3.37 12.06 -6.27
CA PHE A 12 -2.48 12.37 -5.14
C PHE A 12 -2.27 11.17 -4.21
N ILE A 13 -3.33 10.38 -3.96
CA ILE A 13 -3.23 9.15 -3.16
C ILE A 13 -2.32 8.12 -3.85
N LEU A 14 -2.44 7.96 -5.17
CA LEU A 14 -1.57 7.09 -5.97
C LEU A 14 -0.10 7.52 -5.92
N ILE A 15 0.19 8.83 -5.96
CA ILE A 15 1.56 9.34 -5.78
C ILE A 15 2.08 9.00 -4.39
N ALA A 16 1.27 9.17 -3.34
CA ALA A 16 1.68 8.82 -1.98
C ALA A 16 2.01 7.33 -1.84
N LEU A 17 1.18 6.45 -2.42
CA LEU A 17 1.43 5.00 -2.48
C LEU A 17 2.73 4.70 -3.23
N LEU A 18 2.96 5.33 -4.38
CA LEU A 18 4.17 5.15 -5.16
C LEU A 18 5.43 5.51 -4.36
N VAL A 19 5.40 6.61 -3.60
CA VAL A 19 6.53 7.01 -2.75
C VAL A 19 6.79 5.98 -1.65
N ILE A 20 5.74 5.43 -1.03
CA ILE A 20 5.86 4.37 -0.02
C ILE A 20 6.48 3.09 -0.61
N VAL A 21 6.07 2.70 -1.81
CA VAL A 21 6.64 1.55 -2.51
C VAL A 21 8.11 1.79 -2.88
N ILE A 22 8.44 2.97 -3.39
CA ILE A 22 9.83 3.35 -3.71
C ILE A 22 10.69 3.31 -2.44
N PHE A 23 10.19 3.78 -1.30
CA PHE A 23 10.92 3.70 -0.04
C PHE A 23 11.25 2.25 0.34
N GLN A 24 10.32 1.31 0.15
CA GLN A 24 10.57 -0.11 0.39
C GLN A 24 11.58 -0.70 -0.59
N LEU A 25 11.52 -0.32 -1.87
CA LEU A 25 12.50 -0.73 -2.87
C LEU A 25 13.91 -0.22 -2.56
N MET A 26 14.04 1.04 -2.12
CA MET A 26 15.32 1.59 -1.68
C MET A 26 15.85 0.83 -0.46
N ALA A 27 14.99 0.57 0.54
CA ALA A 27 15.38 -0.22 1.71
C ALA A 27 15.80 -1.66 1.36
N LEU A 28 15.22 -2.24 0.31
CA LEU A 28 15.62 -3.55 -0.22
C LEU A 28 16.96 -3.47 -0.96
N ALA A 29 17.19 -2.42 -1.75
CA ALA A 29 18.47 -2.19 -2.41
C ALA A 29 19.60 -1.96 -1.39
N ASP A 30 19.34 -1.20 -0.31
CA ASP A 30 20.31 -1.01 0.79
C ASP A 30 20.72 -2.35 1.44
N LEU A 31 19.83 -3.34 1.45
CA LEU A 31 20.12 -4.70 1.92
C LEU A 31 20.88 -5.53 0.89
N GLU A 32 20.59 -5.39 -0.40
CA GLU A 32 21.29 -6.09 -1.49
C GLU A 32 22.78 -5.71 -1.53
N PHE A 33 23.09 -4.43 -1.28
CA PHE A 33 24.46 -3.91 -1.28
C PHE A 33 25.17 -4.05 0.09
N ASP A 34 24.57 -4.76 1.05
CA ASP A 34 25.09 -5.01 2.42
C ASP A 34 25.45 -3.72 3.21
N TYR A 35 24.82 -2.59 2.89
CA TYR A 35 25.12 -1.30 3.55
C TYR A 35 24.49 -1.19 4.95
N ILE A 36 23.42 -1.96 5.23
CA ILE A 36 22.63 -1.84 6.47
C ILE A 36 22.23 -3.21 7.04
N ASN A 37 22.14 -3.29 8.37
CA ASN A 37 21.75 -4.51 9.05
C ASN A 37 20.27 -4.87 8.74
N PRO A 38 19.94 -6.12 8.38
CA PRO A 38 18.58 -6.57 8.12
C PRO A 38 17.61 -6.32 9.28
N TYR A 39 18.09 -6.30 10.52
CA TYR A 39 17.26 -6.00 11.68
C TYR A 39 16.78 -4.55 11.70
N ASP A 40 17.64 -3.60 11.33
CA ASP A 40 17.30 -2.18 11.30
C ASP A 40 16.29 -1.90 10.17
N SER A 41 16.55 -2.44 8.97
CA SER A 41 15.65 -2.32 7.81
C SER A 41 14.28 -2.94 8.07
N SER A 42 14.21 -4.12 8.68
CA SER A 42 12.94 -4.78 9.01
C SER A 42 12.08 -3.94 9.95
N SER A 43 12.71 -3.29 10.94
CA SER A 43 12.00 -2.41 11.89
C SER A 43 11.43 -1.15 11.23
N ARG A 44 12.16 -0.60 10.23
CA ARG A 44 11.75 0.60 9.47
C ARG A 44 10.64 0.25 8.49
N ILE A 45 10.77 -0.85 7.75
CA ILE A 45 9.76 -1.32 6.80
C ILE A 45 8.45 -1.64 7.52
N ASN A 46 8.49 -2.30 8.68
CA ASN A 46 7.26 -2.63 9.41
C ASN A 46 6.46 -1.40 9.86
N LYS A 47 7.10 -0.26 10.08
CA LYS A 47 6.40 1.01 10.38
C LYS A 47 5.76 1.64 9.14
N VAL A 48 6.29 1.34 7.95
CA VAL A 48 5.85 1.91 6.67
C VAL A 48 4.87 1.00 5.93
N ILE A 49 4.89 -0.31 6.19
CA ILE A 49 3.97 -1.26 5.59
C ILE A 49 2.51 -1.03 6.08
N LEU A 50 2.31 -0.68 7.35
CA LEU A 50 0.98 -0.38 7.89
C LEU A 50 0.30 0.80 7.18
N PRO A 51 0.94 1.97 7.03
CA PRO A 51 0.32 3.10 6.33
C PRO A 51 0.09 2.81 4.83
N GLU A 52 0.88 1.95 4.18
CA GLU A 52 0.58 1.49 2.81
C GLU A 52 -0.78 0.80 2.74
N TYR A 53 -1.00 -0.22 3.58
CA TYR A 53 -2.25 -0.98 3.58
C TYR A 53 -3.47 -0.12 3.92
N ILE A 54 -3.31 0.83 4.87
CA ILE A 54 -4.38 1.75 5.22
C ILE A 54 -4.70 2.66 4.03
N THR A 55 -3.69 3.20 3.36
CA THR A 55 -3.88 4.12 2.23
C THR A 55 -4.54 3.41 1.05
N GLU A 56 -4.14 2.19 0.73
CA GLU A 56 -4.78 1.39 -0.31
C GLU A 56 -6.23 1.01 0.06
N GLY A 57 -6.47 0.61 1.31
CA GLY A 57 -7.81 0.31 1.80
C GLY A 57 -8.74 1.53 1.69
N VAL A 58 -8.24 2.72 2.04
CA VAL A 58 -8.96 3.98 1.87
C VAL A 58 -9.23 4.27 0.40
N LEU A 59 -8.26 4.05 -0.51
CA LEU A 59 -8.44 4.24 -1.94
C LEU A 59 -9.51 3.30 -2.53
N CYS A 60 -9.50 2.04 -2.13
CA CYS A 60 -10.49 1.06 -2.54
C CYS A 60 -11.91 1.43 -2.07
N LEU A 61 -12.06 1.84 -0.81
CA LEU A 61 -13.35 2.32 -0.27
C LEU A 61 -13.80 3.62 -0.95
N PHE A 62 -12.86 4.52 -1.26
CA PHE A 62 -13.15 5.77 -1.96
C PHE A 62 -13.72 5.52 -3.35
N PHE A 63 -13.15 4.58 -4.12
CA PHE A 63 -13.70 4.19 -5.42
C PHE A 63 -15.05 3.46 -5.31
N LEU A 64 -15.27 2.69 -4.24
CA LEU A 64 -16.54 2.03 -3.98
C LEU A 64 -17.66 3.05 -3.70
N ILE A 65 -17.40 4.05 -2.85
CA ILE A 65 -18.37 5.12 -2.51
C ILE A 65 -18.67 5.99 -3.73
N THR A 66 -17.66 6.26 -4.55
CA THR A 66 -17.84 7.06 -5.78
C THR A 66 -18.49 6.24 -6.92
N GLY A 67 -18.85 4.97 -6.70
CA GLY A 67 -19.51 4.13 -7.72
C GLY A 67 -18.63 3.80 -8.93
N HIS A 68 -17.30 3.87 -8.78
CA HIS A 68 -16.32 3.54 -9.82
C HIS A 68 -15.95 2.05 -9.73
N TRP A 69 -16.90 1.19 -10.08
CA TRP A 69 -16.84 -0.27 -9.89
C TRP A 69 -15.64 -0.94 -10.58
N CYS A 70 -15.24 -0.47 -11.77
CA CYS A 70 -14.12 -1.05 -12.50
C CYS A 70 -12.78 -0.87 -11.76
N MET A 71 -12.55 0.31 -11.18
CA MET A 71 -11.33 0.59 -10.40
C MET A 71 -11.35 -0.14 -9.06
N SER A 72 -12.52 -0.23 -8.43
CA SER A 72 -12.68 -1.04 -7.21
C SER A 72 -12.37 -2.52 -7.47
N LEU A 73 -12.84 -3.10 -8.59
CA LEU A 73 -12.53 -4.48 -8.97
C LEU A 73 -11.04 -4.74 -9.19
N LEU A 74 -10.26 -3.75 -9.64
CA LEU A 74 -8.81 -3.86 -9.77
C LEU A 74 -8.10 -3.80 -8.41
N CYS A 75 -8.59 -3.01 -7.45
CA CYS A 75 -8.03 -2.94 -6.09
C CYS A 75 -8.39 -4.16 -5.21
N ILE A 76 -9.53 -4.82 -5.46
CA ILE A 76 -10.00 -5.98 -4.67
C ILE A 76 -8.99 -7.13 -4.59
N PRO A 77 -8.37 -7.65 -5.68
CA PRO A 77 -7.43 -8.76 -5.58
C PRO A 77 -6.19 -8.40 -4.76
N TYR A 78 -5.70 -7.17 -4.88
CA TYR A 78 -4.55 -6.68 -4.10
C TYR A 78 -4.91 -6.57 -2.61
N LEU A 79 -6.06 -5.97 -2.29
CA LEU A 79 -6.55 -5.89 -0.91
C LEU A 79 -6.79 -7.29 -0.31
N TYR A 80 -7.36 -8.22 -1.08
CA TYR A 80 -7.58 -9.61 -0.67
C TYR A 80 -6.26 -10.31 -0.35
N TYR A 81 -5.25 -10.16 -1.20
CA TYR A 81 -3.92 -10.73 -0.98
C TYR A 81 -3.28 -10.19 0.32
N ASN A 82 -3.40 -8.89 0.56
CA ASN A 82 -2.88 -8.24 1.76
C ASN A 82 -3.58 -8.73 3.04
N LEU A 83 -4.90 -8.86 3.02
CA LEU A 83 -5.68 -9.39 4.16
C LEU A 83 -5.38 -10.88 4.41
N HIS A 84 -5.27 -11.69 3.36
CA HIS A 84 -4.91 -13.10 3.46
C HIS A 84 -3.52 -13.29 4.09
N THR A 85 -2.55 -12.49 3.67
CA THR A 85 -1.18 -12.56 4.22
C THR A 85 -1.15 -12.15 5.69
N LYS A 86 -1.94 -11.15 6.11
CA LYS A 86 -2.03 -10.74 7.52
C LYS A 86 -2.76 -11.75 8.40
N THR A 87 -3.78 -12.42 7.88
CA THR A 87 -4.47 -13.52 8.59
C THR A 87 -3.61 -14.79 8.69
N ALA A 88 -2.65 -14.98 7.79
CA ALA A 88 -1.62 -16.02 7.91
C ALA A 88 -0.53 -15.66 8.93
N PHE A 89 -0.10 -14.38 8.99
CA PHE A 89 0.92 -13.92 9.94
C PHE A 89 0.42 -13.95 11.40
N GLY A 90 -0.81 -13.48 11.66
CA GLY A 90 -1.42 -13.53 13.01
C GLY A 90 -1.86 -14.92 13.47
N ARG A 91 -1.53 -15.98 12.73
CA ARG A 91 -1.79 -17.39 13.10
C ARG A 91 -0.53 -18.14 13.49
N CYS A 92 0.64 -17.51 13.36
CA CYS A 92 1.93 -18.01 13.85
C CYS A 92 2.37 -17.34 15.17
N ASP A 93 1.55 -16.45 15.73
CA ASP A 93 1.69 -15.92 17.08
C ASP A 93 0.90 -16.78 18.08
#